data_AF-A0A6N7XJM4-F1
#
_entry.id   AF-A0A6N7XJM4-F1
#
_cell.length_a   1.000
_cell.length_b   1.000
_cell.length_c   1.000
_cell.angle_alpha   90.00
_cell.angle_beta   90.00
_cell.angle_gamma   90.00
#
_symmetry.space_group_name_H-M   'P 1'
#
loop_
_entity.id
_entity.type
_entity.pdbx_description
1 polymer ?
#
loop_
_entity_poly.entity_id
_entity_poly.type
_entity_poly.pdbx_seq_one_letter_code
_entity_poly.pdbx_strand_id
1 'polypeptide(L)'
;MRSLMMLVSLLVVGVGTFCIANASVPFVGVAFIVGMAILLMGICELVVNRVTNMSSYESKKEVNVEGFTSVILGCVFLSGQVTEDVAITAVFALWMTLEGLKAVSSVNFNFRTQSPLDRFTEALGIVMTLFGVYMFYNMMLLDFKILTLVGTALFLLGMCRFRIALSIEYRTPDMLTGNKERLADAKRDEKRAMQKAKEGIRETKEARERITKAKKAIEKEESMMRLAERRRSKDPEKK
;
A
#
# COMPACT_ATOMS: atom_id res chain seq x y z
N MET A 1 -7.62 -2.08 20.70
CA MET A 1 -8.20 -2.10 19.33
C MET A 1 -7.25 -2.77 18.34
N ARG A 2 -6.03 -2.24 18.12
CA ARG A 2 -5.01 -2.88 17.27
C ARG A 2 -4.68 -4.33 17.65
N SER A 3 -4.42 -4.61 18.92
CA SER A 3 -4.14 -5.96 19.43
C SER A 3 -5.30 -6.94 19.20
N LEU A 4 -6.53 -6.47 19.35
CA LEU A 4 -7.73 -7.28 19.13
C LEU A 4 -7.89 -7.64 17.65
N MET A 5 -7.72 -6.67 16.74
CA MET A 5 -7.77 -6.93 15.30
C MET A 5 -6.64 -7.87 14.87
N MET A 6 -5.42 -7.70 15.41
CA MET A 6 -4.30 -8.62 15.16
C MET A 6 -4.60 -10.05 15.63
N LEU A 7 -5.17 -10.20 16.83
CA LEU A 7 -5.51 -11.51 17.38
C LEU A 7 -6.56 -12.20 16.51
N VAL A 8 -7.58 -11.47 16.07
CA VAL A 8 -8.64 -12.00 15.21
C VAL A 8 -8.12 -12.33 13.82
N SER A 9 -7.23 -11.51 13.25
CA SER A 9 -6.55 -11.86 12.00
C SER A 9 -5.70 -13.12 12.15
N LEU A 10 -4.98 -13.28 13.26
CA LEU A 10 -4.19 -14.47 13.55
C LEU A 10 -5.07 -15.72 13.72
N LEU A 11 -6.24 -15.57 14.35
CA LEU A 11 -7.25 -16.63 14.46
C LEU A 11 -7.68 -17.10 13.06
N VAL A 12 -7.99 -16.17 12.16
CA VAL A 12 -8.45 -16.51 10.81
C VAL A 12 -7.33 -17.16 9.99
N VAL A 13 -6.10 -16.68 10.12
CA VAL A 13 -4.92 -17.36 9.55
C VAL A 13 -4.83 -18.79 10.09
N GLY A 14 -4.98 -18.98 11.40
CA GLY A 14 -4.96 -20.30 12.05
C GLY A 14 -6.06 -21.24 11.56
N VAL A 15 -7.29 -20.73 11.40
CA VAL A 15 -8.41 -21.50 10.82
C VAL A 15 -8.12 -21.87 9.37
N GLY A 16 -7.58 -20.94 8.58
CA GLY A 16 -7.14 -21.20 7.20
C GLY A 16 -6.09 -22.30 7.12
N THR A 17 -5.05 -22.23 7.95
CA THR A 17 -4.01 -23.27 8.03
C THR A 17 -4.57 -24.61 8.49
N PHE A 18 -5.50 -24.62 9.45
CA PHE A 18 -6.17 -25.84 9.89
C PHE A 18 -6.98 -26.50 8.77
N CYS A 19 -7.70 -25.71 7.96
CA CYS A 19 -8.41 -26.19 6.78
C CYS A 19 -7.45 -26.80 5.75
N ILE A 20 -6.32 -26.16 5.48
CA ILE A 20 -5.30 -26.72 4.57
C ILE A 20 -4.75 -28.06 5.07
N ALA A 21 -4.46 -28.16 6.38
CA ALA A 21 -3.92 -29.39 6.96
C ALA A 21 -4.94 -30.55 6.97
N ASN A 22 -6.23 -30.24 7.09
CA ASN A 22 -7.30 -31.25 7.16
C ASN A 22 -8.05 -31.42 5.83
N ALA A 23 -7.37 -31.22 4.71
CA ALA A 23 -7.92 -31.26 3.34
C ALA A 23 -8.84 -32.45 3.01
N SER A 24 -8.75 -33.56 3.72
CA SER A 24 -9.56 -34.76 3.54
C SER A 24 -10.99 -34.66 4.08
N VAL A 25 -11.28 -33.69 4.96
CA VAL A 25 -12.59 -33.52 5.59
C VAL A 25 -13.51 -32.70 4.68
N PRO A 26 -14.80 -33.07 4.54
CA PRO A 26 -15.76 -32.26 3.80
C PRO A 26 -15.95 -30.89 4.45
N PHE A 27 -16.14 -29.84 3.65
CA PHE A 27 -16.27 -28.46 4.14
C PHE A 27 -17.40 -28.29 5.16
N VAL A 28 -18.52 -29.02 4.98
CA VAL A 28 -19.66 -29.03 5.90
C VAL A 28 -19.23 -29.30 7.35
N GLY A 29 -18.22 -30.15 7.58
CA GLY A 29 -17.73 -30.50 8.92
C GLY A 29 -16.98 -29.36 9.63
N VAL A 30 -16.53 -28.34 8.89
CA VAL A 30 -15.78 -27.19 9.41
C VAL A 30 -16.46 -25.85 9.13
N ALA A 31 -17.56 -25.84 8.37
CA ALA A 31 -18.30 -24.65 7.96
C ALA A 31 -18.69 -23.77 9.15
N PHE A 32 -19.08 -24.38 10.28
CA PHE A 32 -19.40 -23.65 11.50
C PHE A 32 -18.20 -22.88 12.07
N ILE A 33 -17.03 -23.52 12.14
CA ILE A 33 -15.80 -22.91 12.67
C ILE A 33 -15.34 -21.77 11.74
N VAL A 34 -15.38 -22.01 10.43
CA VAL A 34 -15.05 -21.01 9.41
C VAL A 34 -16.01 -19.83 9.48
N GLY A 35 -17.33 -20.08 9.53
CA GLY A 35 -18.36 -19.06 9.64
C GLY A 35 -18.20 -18.21 10.90
N MET A 36 -17.92 -18.83 12.05
CA MET A 36 -17.64 -18.11 13.30
C MET A 36 -16.40 -17.22 13.19
N ALA A 37 -15.30 -17.73 12.62
CA ALA A 37 -14.07 -16.96 12.45
C ALA A 37 -14.27 -15.73 11.56
N ILE A 38 -14.99 -15.90 10.45
CA ILE A 38 -15.33 -14.82 9.52
C ILE A 38 -16.26 -13.79 10.18
N LEU A 39 -17.29 -14.25 10.91
CA LEU A 39 -18.22 -13.37 11.61
C LEU A 39 -17.50 -12.53 12.66
N LEU A 40 -16.64 -13.15 13.47
CA LEU A 40 -15.84 -12.47 14.49
C LEU A 40 -14.91 -11.45 13.84
N MET A 41 -14.28 -11.78 12.72
CA MET A 41 -13.50 -10.82 11.93
C MET A 41 -14.33 -9.60 11.56
N GLY A 42 -15.50 -9.79 10.95
CA GLY A 42 -16.34 -8.69 10.50
C GLY A 42 -16.85 -7.80 11.63
N ILE A 43 -17.29 -8.39 12.75
CA ILE A 43 -17.72 -7.62 13.93
C ILE A 43 -16.54 -6.78 14.45
N CYS A 44 -15.35 -7.37 14.54
CA CYS A 44 -14.17 -6.66 15.03
C CYS A 44 -13.76 -5.51 14.10
N GLU A 45 -13.84 -5.70 12.79
CA GLU A 45 -13.59 -4.64 11.79
C GLU A 45 -14.57 -3.47 11.94
N LEU A 46 -15.86 -3.75 12.09
CA LEU A 46 -16.89 -2.73 12.30
C LEU A 46 -16.66 -1.95 13.61
N VAL A 47 -16.31 -2.64 14.70
CA VAL A 47 -16.02 -2.01 15.99
C VAL A 47 -14.75 -1.16 15.92
N VAL A 48 -13.69 -1.65 15.29
CA VAL A 48 -12.44 -0.90 15.10
C VAL A 48 -12.68 0.34 14.25
N ASN A 49 -13.45 0.24 13.18
CA ASN A 49 -13.79 1.36 12.31
C ASN A 49 -14.62 2.44 13.03
N ARG A 50 -15.54 2.02 13.91
CA ARG A 50 -16.38 2.95 14.68
C ARG A 50 -15.59 3.70 15.75
N VAL A 51 -14.65 3.03 16.42
CA VAL A 51 -13.89 3.60 17.56
C VAL A 51 -12.66 4.38 17.10
N THR A 52 -12.11 4.07 15.92
CA THR A 52 -10.89 4.72 15.41
C THR A 52 -11.25 5.90 14.50
N ASN A 53 -10.72 7.09 14.79
CA ASN A 53 -10.72 8.21 13.84
C ASN A 53 -9.64 7.95 12.78
N MET A 54 -9.93 7.09 11.80
CA MET A 54 -9.11 6.95 10.60
C MET A 54 -9.04 8.30 9.87
N SER A 55 -7.83 8.73 9.51
CA SER A 55 -7.50 10.06 9.00
C SER A 55 -8.04 10.37 7.60
N SER A 56 -8.43 9.35 6.83
CA SER A 56 -9.06 9.50 5.51
C SER A 56 -10.49 8.98 5.54
N TYR A 57 -11.43 9.87 5.19
CA TYR A 57 -12.85 9.58 5.09
C TYR A 57 -13.16 8.44 4.09
N GLU A 58 -12.36 8.29 3.03
CA GLU A 58 -12.52 7.21 2.03
C GLU A 58 -12.11 5.84 2.58
N SER A 59 -10.95 5.72 3.23
CA SER A 59 -10.51 4.47 3.87
C SER A 59 -11.49 4.02 4.97
N LYS A 60 -12.16 4.96 5.63
CA LYS A 60 -13.21 4.66 6.64
C LYS A 60 -14.46 4.01 6.03
N LYS A 61 -14.82 4.36 4.79
CA LYS A 61 -15.95 3.75 4.06
C LYS A 61 -15.60 2.37 3.54
N GLU A 62 -14.41 2.19 2.97
CA GLU A 62 -13.95 0.90 2.44
C GLU A 62 -13.91 -0.17 3.52
N VAL A 63 -13.31 0.13 4.68
CA VAL A 63 -13.25 -0.79 5.84
C VAL A 63 -14.65 -1.11 6.38
N ASN A 64 -15.61 -0.18 6.27
CA ASN A 64 -16.99 -0.44 6.70
C ASN A 64 -17.69 -1.47 5.80
N VAL A 65 -17.56 -1.31 4.48
CA VAL A 65 -18.17 -2.22 3.51
C VAL A 65 -17.61 -3.63 3.67
N GLU A 66 -16.31 -3.74 3.94
CA GLU A 66 -15.62 -5.01 4.18
C GLU A 66 -16.06 -5.70 5.47
N GLY A 67 -16.18 -4.96 6.56
CA GLY A 67 -16.73 -5.47 7.83
C GLY A 67 -18.17 -5.96 7.67
N PHE A 68 -19.01 -5.24 6.91
CA PHE A 68 -20.37 -5.69 6.62
C PHE A 68 -20.39 -6.94 5.73
N THR A 69 -19.56 -6.99 4.70
CA THR A 69 -19.45 -8.13 3.78
C THR A 69 -19.07 -9.40 4.54
N SER A 70 -18.10 -9.28 5.46
CA SER A 70 -17.67 -10.40 6.29
C SER A 70 -18.70 -10.85 7.31
N VAL A 71 -19.42 -9.93 7.96
CA VAL A 71 -20.54 -10.30 8.84
C VAL A 71 -21.62 -11.08 8.07
N ILE A 72 -22.03 -10.57 6.89
CA ILE A 72 -23.06 -11.22 6.07
C ILE A 72 -22.60 -12.62 5.67
N LEU A 73 -21.37 -12.77 5.18
CA LEU A 73 -20.85 -14.06 4.75
C LEU A 73 -20.68 -15.03 5.92
N GLY A 74 -20.23 -14.55 7.08
CA GLY A 74 -20.23 -15.33 8.32
C GLY A 74 -21.61 -15.88 8.66
N CYS A 75 -22.65 -15.05 8.64
CA CYS A 75 -24.03 -15.48 8.86
C CYS A 75 -24.52 -16.51 7.82
N VAL A 76 -24.18 -16.32 6.54
CA VAL A 76 -24.56 -17.25 5.45
C VAL A 76 -23.96 -18.64 5.67
N PHE A 77 -22.67 -18.72 6.02
CA PHE A 77 -22.02 -20.00 6.33
C PHE A 77 -22.57 -20.64 7.61
N LEU A 78 -22.86 -19.85 8.65
CA LEU A 78 -23.47 -20.34 9.89
C LEU A 78 -24.89 -20.84 9.70
N SER A 79 -25.64 -20.26 8.77
CA SER A 79 -27.02 -20.67 8.46
C SER A 79 -27.08 -21.98 7.67
N GLY A 80 -25.95 -22.51 7.19
CA GLY A 80 -25.90 -23.73 6.40
C GLY A 80 -26.61 -23.61 5.05
N GLN A 81 -26.78 -22.40 4.52
CA GLN A 81 -27.44 -22.18 3.21
C GLN A 81 -26.51 -22.50 2.03
N VAL A 82 -25.19 -22.48 2.26
CA VAL A 82 -24.17 -22.75 1.24
C VAL A 82 -23.49 -24.07 1.60
N THR A 83 -24.10 -25.17 1.17
CA THR A 83 -23.61 -26.54 1.40
C THR A 83 -22.94 -27.14 0.17
N GLU A 84 -23.28 -26.61 -1.01
CA GLU A 84 -22.71 -27.10 -2.26
C GLU A 84 -21.29 -26.58 -2.46
N ASP A 85 -20.41 -27.53 -2.71
CA ASP A 85 -19.00 -27.37 -3.03
C ASP A 85 -18.73 -26.30 -4.10
N VAL A 86 -19.55 -26.25 -5.16
CA VAL A 86 -19.47 -25.25 -6.23
C VAL A 86 -19.84 -23.86 -5.72
N ALA A 87 -20.91 -23.74 -4.94
CA ALA A 87 -21.37 -22.47 -4.38
C ALA A 87 -20.35 -21.90 -3.37
N ILE A 88 -19.80 -22.75 -2.50
CA ILE A 88 -18.74 -22.36 -1.54
C ILE A 88 -17.55 -21.78 -2.30
N THR A 89 -17.07 -22.51 -3.31
CA THR A 89 -15.91 -22.11 -4.12
C THR A 89 -16.18 -20.79 -4.83
N ALA A 90 -17.35 -20.61 -5.45
CA ALA A 90 -17.72 -19.38 -6.14
C ALA A 90 -17.80 -18.16 -5.19
N VAL A 91 -18.36 -18.34 -3.99
CA VAL A 91 -18.46 -17.27 -2.99
C VAL A 91 -17.07 -16.81 -2.55
N PHE A 92 -16.18 -17.74 -2.20
CA PHE A 92 -14.81 -17.40 -1.83
C PHE A 92 -14.01 -16.83 -3.00
N ALA A 93 -14.21 -17.33 -4.23
CA ALA A 93 -13.57 -16.82 -5.44
C ALA A 93 -13.94 -15.35 -5.68
N LEU A 94 -15.24 -15.03 -5.63
CA LEU A 94 -15.74 -13.67 -5.80
C LEU A 94 -15.23 -12.75 -4.68
N TRP A 95 -15.25 -13.23 -3.44
CA TRP A 95 -14.71 -12.46 -2.33
C TRP A 95 -13.21 -12.15 -2.55
N MET A 96 -12.40 -13.18 -2.80
CA MET A 96 -10.94 -13.03 -2.98
C MET A 96 -10.58 -12.08 -4.11
N THR A 97 -11.31 -12.14 -5.24
CA THR A 97 -11.07 -11.23 -6.37
C THR A 97 -11.43 -9.79 -6.04
N LEU A 98 -12.57 -9.54 -5.37
CA LEU A 98 -12.97 -8.20 -4.95
C LEU A 98 -11.98 -7.59 -3.95
N GLU A 99 -11.54 -8.36 -2.96
CA GLU A 99 -10.57 -7.89 -1.97
C GLU A 99 -9.19 -7.66 -2.56
N GLY A 100 -8.72 -8.57 -3.42
CA GLY A 100 -7.47 -8.39 -4.13
C GLY A 100 -7.47 -7.14 -5.02
N LEU A 101 -8.57 -6.89 -5.75
CA LEU A 101 -8.69 -5.72 -6.61
C LEU A 101 -8.72 -4.41 -5.82
N LYS A 102 -9.44 -4.37 -4.69
CA LYS A 102 -9.41 -3.22 -3.77
C LYS A 102 -8.00 -2.97 -3.23
N ALA A 103 -7.30 -4.02 -2.81
CA ALA A 103 -5.93 -3.90 -2.28
C ALA A 103 -4.95 -3.32 -3.32
N VAL A 104 -5.14 -3.66 -4.60
CA VAL A 104 -4.36 -3.08 -5.71
C VAL A 104 -4.80 -1.64 -6.00
N SER A 105 -6.10 -1.35 -5.98
CA SER A 105 -6.64 -0.01 -6.29
C SER A 105 -6.40 1.03 -5.19
N SER A 106 -6.28 0.61 -3.94
CA SER A 106 -6.08 1.49 -2.78
C SER A 106 -4.67 2.12 -2.76
N VAL A 107 -3.70 1.49 -3.43
CA VAL A 107 -2.32 1.98 -3.49
C VAL A 107 -2.19 2.95 -4.67
N ASN A 108 -1.90 4.21 -4.37
CA ASN A 108 -1.65 5.23 -5.39
C ASN A 108 -0.45 4.78 -6.25
N PHE A 109 -0.63 4.55 -7.55
CA PHE A 109 0.35 4.05 -8.54
C PHE A 109 1.54 5.01 -8.74
N ASN A 110 2.34 5.25 -7.70
CA ASN A 110 3.50 6.12 -7.76
C ASN A 110 4.74 5.34 -7.30
N PHE A 111 5.18 4.45 -8.20
CA PHE A 111 6.32 3.53 -8.08
C PHE A 111 7.64 4.16 -7.59
N ARG A 112 7.79 5.50 -7.66
CA ARG A 112 9.04 6.22 -7.34
C ARG A 112 9.21 6.60 -5.86
N THR A 113 8.16 6.49 -5.04
CA THR A 113 8.15 6.96 -3.64
C THR A 113 7.51 5.98 -2.66
N GLN A 114 7.18 4.78 -3.12
CA GLN A 114 6.37 3.81 -2.40
C GLN A 114 7.18 3.06 -1.33
N SER A 115 6.65 3.00 -0.11
CA SER A 115 7.27 2.27 0.99
C SER A 115 7.33 0.77 0.69
N PRO A 116 8.32 0.02 1.22
CA PRO A 116 8.40 -1.43 1.00
C PRO A 116 7.15 -2.18 1.50
N LEU A 117 6.44 -1.61 2.49
CA LEU A 117 5.19 -2.15 3.01
C LEU A 117 4.04 -2.01 2.01
N ASP A 118 3.93 -0.87 1.33
CA ASP A 118 2.88 -0.63 0.34
C ASP A 118 3.05 -1.54 -0.88
N ARG A 119 4.31 -1.78 -1.31
CA ARG A 119 4.64 -2.75 -2.37
C ARG A 119 4.25 -4.18 -1.99
N PHE A 120 4.39 -4.54 -0.71
CA PHE A 120 3.99 -5.85 -0.23
C PHE A 120 2.47 -6.03 -0.23
N THR A 121 1.72 -5.00 0.19
CA THR A 121 0.25 -5.01 0.16
C THR A 121 -0.29 -5.13 -1.27
N GLU A 122 0.32 -4.41 -2.22
CA GLU A 122 0.00 -4.51 -3.64
C GLU A 122 0.28 -5.92 -4.20
N ALA A 123 1.47 -6.48 -3.92
CA ALA A 123 1.82 -7.83 -4.34
C ALA A 123 0.87 -8.88 -3.77
N LEU A 124 0.48 -8.73 -2.49
CA LEU A 124 -0.48 -9.62 -1.84
C LEU A 124 -1.87 -9.49 -2.50
N GLY A 125 -2.31 -8.27 -2.83
CA GLY A 125 -3.55 -8.02 -3.58
C GLY A 125 -3.57 -8.68 -4.96
N ILE A 126 -2.46 -8.62 -5.71
CA ILE A 126 -2.31 -9.30 -7.00
C ILE A 126 -2.43 -10.82 -6.81
N VAL A 127 -1.74 -11.39 -5.83
CA VAL A 127 -1.80 -12.82 -5.52
C VAL A 127 -3.22 -13.26 -5.16
N MET A 128 -3.93 -12.48 -4.33
CA MET A 128 -5.33 -12.76 -3.97
C MET A 128 -6.26 -12.72 -5.18
N THR A 129 -6.07 -11.74 -6.06
CA THR A 129 -6.88 -11.61 -7.28
C THR A 129 -6.66 -12.81 -8.20
N LEU A 130 -5.41 -13.17 -8.48
CA LEU A 130 -5.08 -14.34 -9.30
C LEU A 130 -5.60 -15.63 -8.68
N PHE A 131 -5.46 -15.79 -7.37
CA PHE A 131 -5.97 -16.96 -6.66
C PHE A 131 -7.50 -17.04 -6.72
N GLY A 132 -8.21 -15.92 -6.52
CA GLY A 132 -9.67 -15.88 -6.65
C GLY A 132 -10.15 -16.22 -8.07
N VAL A 133 -9.47 -15.71 -9.11
CA VAL A 133 -9.75 -16.09 -10.51
C VAL A 133 -9.52 -17.60 -10.71
N TYR A 134 -8.42 -18.13 -10.17
CA TYR A 134 -8.12 -19.55 -10.22
C TYR A 134 -9.22 -20.41 -9.57
N MET A 135 -9.76 -20.01 -8.41
CA MET A 135 -10.82 -20.74 -7.72
C MET A 135 -12.07 -20.95 -8.59
N PHE A 136 -12.43 -19.99 -9.44
CA PHE A 136 -13.55 -20.15 -10.39
C PHE A 136 -13.35 -21.30 -11.38
N TYR A 137 -12.12 -21.54 -11.81
CA TYR A 137 -11.77 -22.55 -12.79
C TYR A 137 -11.16 -23.81 -12.17
N ASN A 138 -11.24 -23.98 -10.84
CA ASN A 138 -10.59 -25.08 -10.13
C ASN A 138 -10.93 -26.45 -10.72
N MET A 139 -12.21 -26.67 -11.05
CA MET A 139 -12.71 -27.93 -11.63
C MET A 139 -12.16 -28.22 -13.04
N MET A 140 -11.65 -27.21 -13.76
CA MET A 140 -11.05 -27.38 -15.09
C MET A 140 -9.52 -27.42 -15.09
N LEU A 141 -8.89 -26.98 -14.00
CA LEU A 141 -7.43 -26.77 -13.94
C LEU A 141 -6.71 -27.86 -13.15
N LEU A 142 -6.62 -27.71 -11.82
CA LEU A 142 -5.84 -28.61 -10.96
C LEU A 142 -6.71 -29.43 -9.99
N ASP A 143 -8.02 -29.18 -9.96
CA ASP A 143 -9.02 -29.89 -9.16
C ASP A 143 -8.61 -30.10 -7.68
N PHE A 144 -8.17 -29.01 -7.04
CA PHE A 144 -7.83 -29.07 -5.62
C PHE A 144 -9.08 -29.30 -4.77
N LYS A 145 -8.92 -29.98 -3.63
CA LYS A 145 -10.00 -30.16 -2.66
C LYS A 145 -10.47 -28.81 -2.14
N ILE A 146 -11.78 -28.62 -2.03
CA ILE A 146 -12.39 -27.33 -1.67
C ILE A 146 -11.89 -26.80 -0.34
N LEU A 147 -11.60 -27.69 0.61
CA LEU A 147 -11.10 -27.27 1.90
C LEU A 147 -9.69 -26.66 1.84
N THR A 148 -8.82 -27.10 0.92
CA THR A 148 -7.51 -26.46 0.72
C THR A 148 -7.66 -25.11 0.05
N LEU A 149 -8.58 -24.99 -0.91
CA LEU A 149 -8.92 -23.73 -1.57
C LEU A 149 -9.44 -22.68 -0.58
N VAL A 150 -10.45 -23.04 0.21
CA VAL A 150 -11.02 -22.16 1.24
C VAL A 150 -9.98 -21.86 2.32
N GLY A 151 -9.21 -22.85 2.76
CA GLY A 151 -8.14 -22.64 3.75
C GLY A 151 -7.08 -21.66 3.27
N THR A 152 -6.68 -21.76 1.99
CA THR A 152 -5.73 -20.82 1.36
C THR A 152 -6.34 -19.42 1.23
N ALA A 153 -7.61 -19.31 0.85
CA ALA A 153 -8.31 -18.03 0.81
C ALA A 153 -8.35 -17.36 2.19
N LEU A 154 -8.71 -18.09 3.24
CA LEU A 154 -8.74 -17.58 4.63
C LEU A 154 -7.34 -17.19 5.12
N PHE A 155 -6.31 -17.96 4.77
CA PHE A 155 -4.93 -17.63 5.09
C PHE A 155 -4.51 -16.29 4.47
N LEU A 156 -4.77 -16.11 3.18
CA LEU A 156 -4.45 -14.87 2.46
C LEU A 156 -5.25 -13.67 2.99
N LEU A 157 -6.56 -13.84 3.21
CA LEU A 157 -7.42 -12.82 3.83
C LEU A 157 -6.89 -12.42 5.20
N GLY A 158 -6.61 -13.39 6.06
CA GLY A 158 -6.07 -13.17 7.39
C GLY A 158 -4.73 -12.42 7.37
N MET A 159 -3.81 -12.75 6.46
CA MET A 159 -2.57 -12.00 6.29
C MET A 159 -2.79 -10.56 5.84
N CYS A 160 -3.70 -10.33 4.89
CA CYS A 160 -4.08 -8.99 4.46
C CYS A 160 -4.62 -8.15 5.62
N ARG A 161 -5.57 -8.71 6.38
CA ARG A 161 -6.16 -8.03 7.54
C ARG A 161 -5.15 -7.78 8.65
N PHE A 162 -4.24 -8.73 8.88
CA PHE A 162 -3.15 -8.55 9.84
C PHE A 162 -2.23 -7.39 9.48
N ARG A 163 -1.93 -7.21 8.18
CA ARG A 163 -1.13 -6.08 7.68
C ARG A 163 -1.85 -4.75 7.85
N ILE A 164 -3.14 -4.69 7.52
CA ILE A 164 -3.97 -3.50 7.77
C ILE A 164 -3.99 -3.17 9.28
N ALA A 165 -4.12 -4.19 10.15
CA ALA A 165 -4.05 -3.99 11.59
C ALA A 165 -2.69 -3.45 12.07
N LEU A 166 -1.58 -3.83 11.42
CA LEU A 166 -0.24 -3.30 11.70
C LEU A 166 -0.07 -1.84 11.28
N SER A 167 -0.73 -1.40 10.20
CA SER A 167 -0.64 -0.03 9.69
C SER A 167 -1.52 0.96 10.44
N ILE A 168 -2.42 0.51 11.33
CA ILE A 168 -3.16 1.38 12.24
C ILE A 168 -2.16 2.01 13.25
N GLU A 169 -1.79 3.25 13.00
CA GLU A 169 -0.89 4.05 13.83
C GLU A 169 -1.65 4.70 15.00
N TYR A 170 -1.10 4.60 16.21
CA TYR A 170 -1.68 5.18 17.43
C TYR A 170 -1.59 6.72 17.37
N ARG A 171 -2.68 7.42 17.03
CA ARG A 171 -2.83 8.81 17.51
C ARG A 171 -3.27 8.71 18.96
N THR A 172 -2.35 8.99 19.88
CA THR A 172 -2.69 9.17 21.30
C THR A 172 -3.80 10.22 21.40
N PRO A 173 -4.75 10.09 22.34
CA PRO A 173 -5.85 11.03 22.48
C PRO A 173 -5.29 12.45 22.61
N ASP A 174 -5.86 13.38 21.84
CA ASP A 174 -5.44 14.76 21.57
C ASP A 174 -5.19 15.67 22.80
N MET A 175 -5.22 15.14 24.02
CA MET A 175 -5.11 15.90 25.26
C MET A 175 -3.66 16.19 25.70
N LEU A 176 -2.64 15.67 25.03
CA LEU A 176 -1.22 15.93 25.35
C LEU A 176 -0.38 16.49 24.18
N THR A 177 -0.98 16.62 22.98
CA THR A 177 -0.26 16.80 21.71
C THR A 177 -0.10 18.26 21.27
N GLY A 178 -0.88 19.20 21.82
CA GLY A 178 -0.90 20.60 21.34
C GLY A 178 0.46 21.31 21.33
N ASN A 179 1.33 21.05 22.31
CA ASN A 179 2.66 21.68 22.36
C ASN A 179 3.74 20.92 21.56
N LYS A 180 3.59 19.61 21.36
CA LYS A 180 4.56 18.81 20.58
C LYS A 180 4.25 18.84 19.08
N GLU A 181 2.99 18.95 18.69
CA GLU A 181 2.55 19.13 17.30
C GLU A 181 2.92 20.52 16.77
N ARG A 182 2.71 21.59 17.57
CA ARG A 182 3.22 22.94 17.25
C ARG A 182 4.74 22.97 17.08
N LEU A 183 5.48 22.17 17.86
CA LEU A 183 6.94 22.07 17.75
C LEU A 183 7.38 21.24 16.52
N ALA A 184 6.60 20.22 16.15
CA ALA A 184 6.88 19.37 14.99
C ALA A 184 6.50 20.04 13.66
N ASP A 185 5.39 20.78 13.62
CA ASP A 185 5.01 21.61 12.48
C ASP A 185 5.96 22.79 12.32
N ALA A 186 6.36 23.48 13.39
CA ALA A 186 7.39 24.50 13.32
C ALA A 186 8.73 23.95 12.77
N LYS A 187 9.14 22.74 13.19
CA LYS A 187 10.33 22.06 12.64
C LYS A 187 10.16 21.59 11.19
N ARG A 188 8.94 21.27 10.74
CA ARG A 188 8.65 20.92 9.34
C ARG A 188 8.64 22.16 8.45
N ASP A 189 8.13 23.28 8.94
CA ASP A 189 8.14 24.55 8.22
C ASP A 189 9.56 25.11 8.13
N GLU A 190 10.38 24.98 9.18
CA GLU A 190 11.83 25.27 9.10
C GLU A 190 12.53 24.39 8.06
N LYS A 191 12.26 23.08 8.02
CA LYS A 191 12.88 22.19 7.02
C LYS A 191 12.43 22.53 5.59
N ARG A 192 11.17 22.91 5.38
CA ARG A 192 10.65 23.34 4.07
C ARG A 192 11.24 24.69 3.65
N ALA A 193 11.38 25.65 4.57
CA ALA A 193 12.04 26.92 4.32
C ALA A 193 13.53 26.72 4.01
N MET A 194 14.21 25.83 4.74
CA MET A 194 15.62 25.50 4.52
C MET A 194 15.85 24.78 3.19
N GLN A 195 14.93 23.92 2.75
CA GLN A 195 14.98 23.29 1.43
C GLN A 195 14.79 24.30 0.29
N LYS A 196 13.79 25.19 0.39
CA LYS A 196 13.60 26.27 -0.59
C LYS A 196 14.80 27.23 -0.65
N ALA A 197 15.41 27.55 0.48
CA ALA A 197 16.63 28.34 0.53
C ALA A 197 17.82 27.61 -0.12
N LYS A 198 17.95 26.29 0.08
CA LYS A 198 19.00 25.47 -0.54
C LYS A 198 18.84 25.36 -2.06
N GLU A 199 17.61 25.29 -2.54
CA GLU A 199 17.30 25.32 -3.98
C GLU A 199 17.63 26.69 -4.58
N GLY A 200 17.24 27.79 -3.92
CA GLY A 200 17.62 29.14 -4.36
C GLY A 200 19.14 29.40 -4.37
N ILE A 201 19.89 28.85 -3.41
CA ILE A 201 21.36 28.91 -3.39
C ILE A 201 21.95 28.10 -4.57
N ARG A 202 21.33 26.98 -4.95
CA ARG A 202 21.79 26.16 -6.07
C ARG A 202 21.54 26.85 -7.40
N GLU A 203 20.36 27.44 -7.60
CA GLU A 203 20.03 28.20 -8.81
C GLU A 203 20.92 29.44 -8.99
N THR A 204 21.17 30.19 -7.91
CA THR A 204 22.08 31.34 -7.93
C THR A 204 23.53 30.95 -8.20
N LYS A 205 23.98 29.78 -7.72
CA LYS A 205 25.31 29.24 -8.03
C LYS A 205 25.43 28.84 -9.50
N GLU A 206 24.42 28.16 -10.04
CA GLU A 206 24.37 27.78 -11.46
C GLU A 206 24.32 29.02 -12.38
N ALA A 207 23.58 30.07 -11.99
CA ALA A 207 23.57 31.34 -12.71
C ALA A 207 24.94 32.05 -12.66
N ARG A 208 25.61 32.07 -11.50
CA ARG A 208 26.99 32.60 -11.39
C ARG A 208 27.97 31.82 -12.25
N GLU A 209 27.89 30.50 -12.30
CA GLU A 209 28.76 29.67 -13.15
C GLU A 209 28.56 29.96 -14.63
N ARG A 210 27.32 30.20 -15.09
CA ARG A 210 27.03 30.63 -16.47
C ARG A 210 27.64 32.01 -16.77
N ILE A 211 27.51 32.97 -15.85
CA ILE A 211 28.12 34.31 -15.99
C ILE A 211 29.65 34.21 -16.03
N THR A 212 30.27 33.39 -15.19
CA THR A 212 31.73 33.19 -15.19
C THR A 212 32.22 32.54 -16.48
N LYS A 213 31.49 31.56 -17.03
CA LYS A 213 31.81 30.96 -18.34
C LYS A 213 31.68 31.96 -19.48
N ALA A 214 30.63 32.78 -19.48
CA ALA A 214 30.45 33.84 -20.47
C ALA A 214 31.56 34.90 -20.38
N LYS A 215 31.93 35.35 -19.17
CA LYS A 215 33.06 36.28 -18.98
C LYS A 215 34.38 35.72 -19.48
N LYS A 216 34.69 34.45 -19.19
CA LYS A 216 35.90 33.78 -19.69
C LYS A 216 35.90 33.64 -21.22
N ALA A 217 34.73 33.45 -21.85
CA ALA A 217 34.63 33.41 -23.30
C ALA A 217 34.91 34.79 -23.93
N ILE A 218 34.34 35.86 -23.36
CA ILE A 218 34.59 37.25 -23.79
C ILE A 218 36.07 37.59 -23.63
N GLU A 219 36.68 37.28 -22.49
CA GLU A 219 38.11 37.55 -22.24
C GLU A 219 39.04 36.76 -23.18
N LYS A 220 38.64 35.53 -23.55
CA LYS A 220 39.34 34.74 -24.56
C LYS A 220 39.19 35.34 -25.97
N GLU A 221 38.04 35.91 -26.28
CA GLU A 221 37.78 36.56 -27.57
C GLU A 221 38.52 37.90 -27.67
N GLU A 222 38.52 38.71 -26.62
CA GLU A 222 39.29 39.95 -26.52
C GLU A 222 40.81 39.70 -26.56
N SER A 223 41.30 38.66 -25.89
CA SER A 223 42.72 38.30 -25.97
C SER A 223 43.12 37.80 -27.35
N MET A 224 42.25 37.06 -28.05
CA MET A 224 42.47 36.68 -29.45
C MET A 224 42.44 37.89 -30.40
N MET A 225 41.53 38.84 -30.19
CA MET A 225 41.47 40.10 -30.97
C MET A 225 42.72 40.97 -30.72
N ARG A 226 43.16 41.13 -29.47
CA ARG A 226 44.41 41.84 -29.14
C ARG A 226 45.65 41.13 -29.71
N LEU A 227 45.65 39.80 -29.77
CA LEU A 227 46.71 39.03 -30.42
C LEU A 227 46.72 39.24 -31.94
N ALA A 228 45.53 39.32 -32.56
CA ALA A 228 45.36 39.60 -33.98
C ALA A 228 45.78 41.04 -34.35
N GLU A 229 45.44 42.02 -33.51
CA GLU A 229 45.90 43.41 -33.66
C GLU A 229 47.42 43.53 -33.50
N ARG A 230 48.03 42.84 -32.52
CA ARG A 230 49.49 42.78 -32.36
C ARG A 230 50.20 42.10 -33.54
N ARG A 231 49.54 41.17 -34.23
CA ARG A 231 50.07 40.57 -35.47
C ARG A 231 50.00 41.55 -36.64
N ARG A 232 48.94 42.36 -36.74
CA ARG A 232 48.85 43.45 -37.75
C ARG A 232 49.83 44.59 -37.49
N SER A 233 50.11 44.93 -36.23
CA SER A 233 51.06 46.00 -35.88
C SER A 233 52.54 45.57 -36.01
N LYS A 234 52.81 44.26 -36.13
CA LYS A 234 54.16 43.71 -36.37
C LYS A 234 54.51 43.55 -37.85
N ASP A 235 53.64 44.03 -38.73
CA ASP A 235 53.93 44.16 -40.16
C ASP A 235 54.14 45.66 -40.54
N PRO A 236 55.15 46.37 -40.00
CA PRO A 236 55.67 47.52 -40.70
C PRO A 236 56.69 47.03 -41.75
N GLU A 237 56.49 47.52 -42.97
CA GLU A 237 57.48 47.54 -44.05
C GLU A 237 57.81 46.20 -44.74
N LYS A 238 57.07 45.94 -45.82
CA LYS A 238 57.73 45.71 -47.11
C LYS A 238 57.22 46.72 -48.13
N LYS A 239 57.86 47.88 -48.14
CA LYS A 239 58.04 48.67 -49.37
C LYS A 239 59.14 48.01 -50.20
#